data_AF-A0A8S2ZLT8-F1
#
_entry.id   AF-A0A8S2ZLT8-F1
#
_cell.length_a   1.000
_cell.length_b   1.000
_cell.length_c   1.000
_cell.angle_alpha   90.00
_cell.angle_beta   90.00
_cell.angle_gamma   90.00
#
_symmetry.space_group_name_H-M   'P 1'
#
loop_
_entity.id
_entity.type
_entity.pdbx_description
1 polymer ?
#
loop_
_entity_poly.entity_id
_entity_poly.type
_entity_poly.pdbx_seq_one_letter_code
_entity_poly.pdbx_strand_id
1 'polypeptide(L)'
;MNQRERLPSVVDKQVELEEIIEKLNTTVREANDRILVLICENDMLQKEQERLLEFQAKLINEPKKREQDLRKQHKLEIDNIENEYLQRINDTDDKLKSAILLNETLSTVYKEQIVSMESDYERSISTLKNELETTRQELEQLKIRIDLLRQTNIDNEKLTSNTESSQIGINNHSNRDDTLACSTCERQQGEEFDSASVEHQLSHIPMKTLDNASIDTSSTVENNTTTLSSTNDKSLDISFEKIEFERQRLEEELHTTKIHLLDTAELLNESELNNARLDQQVTLLKDEIRRIERNMDRAESISSLEYLKNIIVKFLVLKSTDERLQLIPVLVTMLKLSPDEQAQLVRVANLSTTFDENLRSNESQTAQMTNNDINSPSWGSYLNIW
;
A
#
# COMPACT_ATOMS: atom_id res chain seq x y z
N MET A 1 69.49 108.45 1.78
CA MET A 1 70.69 108.04 2.53
C MET A 1 70.34 106.76 3.29
N ASN A 2 70.78 105.63 2.77
CA ASN A 2 70.93 104.30 3.39
C ASN A 2 69.71 103.65 4.08
N GLN A 3 68.88 102.98 3.27
CA GLN A 3 68.27 101.71 3.68
C GLN A 3 69.41 100.68 3.80
N ARG A 4 69.91 100.46 5.02
CA ARG A 4 70.78 99.31 5.32
C ARG A 4 69.86 98.10 5.52
N GLU A 5 69.74 97.28 4.50
CA GLU A 5 69.35 95.88 4.66
C GLU A 5 70.28 95.26 5.71
N ARG A 6 69.74 94.96 6.90
CA ARG A 6 70.44 94.14 7.89
C ARG A 6 70.50 92.73 7.32
N LEU A 7 71.68 92.35 6.85
CA LEU A 7 72.00 90.96 6.56
C LEU A 7 71.75 90.13 7.84
N PRO A 8 70.94 89.06 7.78
CA PRO A 8 70.69 88.21 8.95
C PRO A 8 72.01 87.65 9.49
N SER A 9 72.17 87.72 10.81
CA SER A 9 73.32 87.18 11.53
C SER A 9 73.43 85.67 11.26
N VAL A 10 74.65 85.14 11.14
CA VAL A 10 74.90 83.70 10.99
C VAL A 10 74.20 82.90 12.11
N VAL A 11 74.08 83.50 13.30
CA VAL A 11 73.42 82.92 14.48
C VAL A 11 71.91 82.80 14.29
N ASP A 12 71.24 83.78 13.67
CA ASP A 12 69.78 83.76 13.48
C ASP A 12 69.38 82.62 12.52
N LYS A 13 70.17 82.42 11.45
CA LYS A 13 69.99 81.29 10.53
C LYS A 13 70.24 79.94 11.22
N GLN A 14 71.14 79.91 12.18
CA GLN A 14 71.50 78.70 12.92
C GLN A 14 70.35 78.26 13.84
N VAL A 15 69.71 79.22 14.51
CA VAL A 15 68.50 78.97 15.34
C VAL A 15 67.31 78.55 14.47
N GLU A 16 67.10 79.19 13.32
CA GLU A 16 66.02 78.82 12.38
C GLU A 16 66.22 77.41 11.80
N LEU A 17 67.47 77.03 11.50
CA LEU A 17 67.82 75.66 11.11
C LEU A 17 67.60 74.65 12.24
N GLU A 18 67.93 75.00 13.49
CA GLU A 18 67.67 74.15 14.66
C GLU A 18 66.16 73.93 14.88
N GLU A 19 65.34 74.96 14.74
CA GLU A 19 63.88 74.86 14.85
C GLU A 19 63.28 73.98 13.73
N ILE A 20 63.82 74.08 12.50
CA ILE A 20 63.42 73.21 11.39
C ILE A 20 63.84 71.76 11.66
N ILE A 21 65.04 71.52 12.16
CA ILE A 21 65.53 70.18 12.53
C ILE A 21 64.66 69.58 13.63
N GLU A 22 64.27 70.37 14.64
CA GLU A 22 63.40 69.92 15.71
C GLU A 22 62.00 69.55 15.18
N LYS A 23 61.40 70.40 14.34
CA LYS A 23 60.14 70.09 13.62
C LYS A 23 60.27 68.82 12.78
N LEU A 24 61.36 68.66 12.03
CA LEU A 24 61.61 67.47 11.22
C LEU A 24 61.72 66.21 12.11
N ASN A 25 62.41 66.31 13.25
CA ASN A 25 62.53 65.20 14.20
C ASN A 25 61.19 64.83 14.86
N THR A 26 60.36 65.82 15.21
CA THR A 26 59.01 65.56 15.73
C THR A 26 58.12 64.87 14.70
N THR A 27 58.13 65.34 13.45
CA THR A 27 57.35 64.74 12.37
C THR A 27 57.82 63.34 12.01
N VAL A 28 59.13 63.08 12.02
CA VAL A 28 59.69 61.72 11.86
C VAL A 28 59.27 60.81 13.02
N ARG A 29 59.24 61.31 14.26
CA ARG A 29 58.79 60.55 15.42
C ARG A 29 57.31 60.20 15.30
N GLU A 30 56.46 61.16 15.00
CA GLU A 30 55.02 60.95 14.80
C GLU A 30 54.73 59.97 13.65
N ALA A 31 55.48 60.07 12.55
CA ALA A 31 55.38 59.13 11.45
C ALA A 31 55.78 57.71 11.87
N ASN A 32 56.85 57.56 12.66
CA ASN A 32 57.27 56.26 13.19
C ASN A 32 56.24 55.67 14.17
N ASP A 33 55.67 56.48 15.06
CA ASP A 33 54.61 56.03 15.98
C ASP A 33 53.37 55.57 15.20
N ARG A 34 53.02 56.29 14.13
CA ARG A 34 51.92 55.93 13.24
C ARG A 34 52.18 54.63 12.48
N ILE A 35 53.43 54.41 12.04
CA ILE A 35 53.86 53.12 11.45
C ILE A 35 53.70 51.99 12.46
N LEU A 36 54.10 52.17 13.72
CA LEU A 36 53.95 51.15 14.75
C LEU A 36 52.48 50.80 15.03
N VAL A 37 51.60 51.80 15.10
CA VAL A 37 50.15 51.56 15.26
C VAL A 37 49.59 50.78 14.06
N LEU A 38 49.96 51.17 12.83
CA LEU A 38 49.53 50.47 11.62
C LEU A 38 50.05 49.03 11.57
N ILE A 39 51.25 48.76 12.07
CA ILE A 39 51.79 47.40 12.19
C ILE A 39 50.94 46.57 13.17
N CYS A 40 50.65 47.11 14.35
CA CYS A 40 49.79 46.42 15.33
C CYS A 40 48.38 46.17 14.79
N GLU A 41 47.79 47.13 14.07
CA GLU A 41 46.48 46.97 13.44
C GLU A 41 46.50 45.88 12.37
N ASN A 42 47.53 45.83 11.54
CA ASN A 42 47.70 44.80 10.52
C ASN A 42 47.85 43.41 11.14
N ASP A 43 48.63 43.27 12.21
CA ASP A 43 48.76 42.02 12.97
C ASP A 43 47.41 41.55 13.57
N MET A 44 46.58 42.50 14.03
CA MET A 44 45.24 42.18 14.55
C MET A 44 44.29 41.74 13.43
N LEU A 45 44.30 42.43 12.29
CA LEU A 45 43.51 42.07 11.11
C LEU A 45 43.92 40.73 10.53
N GLN A 46 45.22 40.40 10.50
CA GLN A 46 45.71 39.08 10.08
C GLN A 46 45.18 37.96 10.99
N LYS A 47 45.24 38.14 12.32
CA LYS A 47 44.68 37.16 13.26
C LYS A 47 43.17 36.99 13.10
N GLU A 48 42.46 38.07 12.81
CA GLU A 48 41.03 38.01 12.54
C GLU A 48 40.74 37.28 11.22
N GLN A 49 41.51 37.53 10.17
CA GLN A 49 41.43 36.81 8.91
C GLN A 49 41.69 35.31 9.11
N GLU A 50 42.71 34.92 9.89
CA GLU A 50 42.98 33.51 10.21
C GLU A 50 41.80 32.86 10.96
N ARG A 51 41.22 33.55 11.93
CA ARG A 51 40.03 33.06 12.66
C ARG A 51 38.82 32.92 11.75
N LEU A 52 38.59 33.86 10.85
CA LEU A 52 37.50 33.81 9.88
C LEU A 52 37.68 32.65 8.90
N LEU A 53 38.90 32.40 8.44
CA LEU A 53 39.22 31.24 7.59
C LEU A 53 39.00 29.92 8.33
N GLU A 54 39.43 29.82 9.59
CA GLU A 54 39.19 28.62 10.41
C GLU A 54 37.69 28.40 10.65
N PHE A 55 36.94 29.48 10.92
CA PHE A 55 35.50 29.43 11.09
C PHE A 55 34.80 29.00 9.79
N GLN A 56 35.16 29.59 8.65
CA GLN A 56 34.64 29.21 7.34
C GLN A 56 34.94 27.73 7.02
N ALA A 57 36.15 27.26 7.33
CA ALA A 57 36.54 25.86 7.15
C ALA A 57 35.67 24.92 8.01
N LYS A 58 35.39 25.28 9.28
CA LYS A 58 34.48 24.51 10.14
C LYS A 58 33.06 24.50 9.60
N LEU A 59 32.55 25.67 9.19
CA LEU A 59 31.20 25.83 8.65
C LEU A 59 30.97 24.99 7.39
N ILE A 60 32.02 24.71 6.61
CA ILE A 60 31.95 23.87 5.40
C ILE A 60 32.17 22.39 5.72
N ASN A 61 33.15 22.08 6.57
CA ASN A 61 33.56 20.69 6.81
C ASN A 61 32.59 19.92 7.72
N GLU A 62 32.01 20.57 8.73
CA GLU A 62 31.02 19.92 9.61
C GLU A 62 29.76 19.44 8.88
N PRO A 63 29.04 20.27 8.09
CA PRO A 63 27.87 19.81 7.36
C PRO A 63 28.26 18.75 6.31
N LYS A 64 29.41 18.87 5.65
CA LYS A 64 29.90 17.87 4.69
C LYS A 64 30.12 16.51 5.37
N LYS A 65 30.71 16.48 6.56
CA LYS A 65 30.89 15.26 7.34
C LYS A 65 29.55 14.68 7.79
N ARG A 66 28.66 15.53 8.31
CA ARG A 66 27.30 15.13 8.72
C ARG A 66 26.50 14.54 7.55
N GLU A 67 26.58 15.16 6.39
CA GLU A 67 25.97 14.67 5.16
C GLU A 67 26.54 13.31 4.75
N GLN A 68 27.87 13.14 4.81
CA GLN A 68 28.52 11.86 4.52
C GLN A 68 28.06 10.76 5.48
N ASP A 69 27.90 11.06 6.76
CA ASP A 69 27.45 10.10 7.77
C ASP A 69 25.97 9.73 7.56
N LEU A 70 25.10 10.69 7.25
CA LEU A 70 23.70 10.43 6.87
C LEU A 70 23.60 9.57 5.60
N ARG A 71 24.43 9.85 4.58
CA ARG A 71 24.50 9.04 3.35
C ARG A 71 24.90 7.59 3.65
N LYS A 72 25.86 7.37 4.54
CA LYS A 72 26.25 6.01 4.98
C LYS A 72 25.13 5.31 5.73
N GLN A 73 24.45 6.02 6.62
CA GLN A 73 23.33 5.47 7.38
C GLN A 73 22.18 5.05 6.44
N HIS A 74 21.77 5.93 5.52
CA HIS A 74 20.72 5.61 4.56
C HIS A 74 21.10 4.43 3.67
N LYS A 75 22.37 4.33 3.26
CA LYS A 75 22.85 3.18 2.48
C LYS A 75 22.69 1.87 3.27
N LEU A 76 23.12 1.86 4.54
CA LEU A 76 22.98 0.68 5.40
C LEU A 76 21.51 0.29 5.60
N GLU A 77 20.62 1.28 5.71
CA GLU A 77 19.19 1.03 5.90
C GLU A 77 18.53 0.48 4.63
N ILE A 78 18.92 0.98 3.45
CA ILE A 78 18.51 0.40 2.16
C ILE A 78 18.98 -1.06 2.07
N ASP A 79 20.27 -1.33 2.36
CA ASP A 79 20.83 -2.69 2.32
C ASP A 79 20.07 -3.61 3.31
N ASN A 80 19.67 -3.10 4.47
CA ASN A 80 18.91 -3.86 5.47
C ASN A 80 17.48 -4.19 4.99
N ILE A 81 16.78 -3.21 4.41
CA ILE A 81 15.44 -3.40 3.85
C ILE A 81 15.48 -4.41 2.68
N GLU A 82 16.50 -4.32 1.82
CA GLU A 82 16.69 -5.26 0.71
C GLU A 82 16.89 -6.69 1.20
N ASN A 83 17.72 -6.87 2.24
CA ASN A 83 17.92 -8.18 2.86
C ASN A 83 16.65 -8.73 3.51
N GLU A 84 15.89 -7.90 4.24
CA GLU A 84 14.62 -8.31 4.86
C GLU A 84 13.59 -8.71 3.79
N TYR A 85 13.51 -7.94 2.70
CA TYR A 85 12.63 -8.24 1.58
C TYR A 85 13.00 -9.56 0.90
N LEU A 86 14.29 -9.78 0.65
CA LEU A 86 14.80 -11.02 0.07
C LEU A 86 14.52 -12.22 0.99
N GLN A 87 14.66 -12.04 2.30
CA GLN A 87 14.36 -13.08 3.27
C GLN A 87 12.88 -13.44 3.31
N ARG A 88 11.99 -12.44 3.28
CA ARG A 88 10.53 -12.68 3.19
C ARG A 88 10.16 -13.43 1.90
N ILE A 89 10.78 -13.11 0.77
CA ILE A 89 10.57 -13.84 -0.49
C ILE A 89 10.96 -15.31 -0.30
N ASN A 90 12.15 -15.58 0.24
CA ASN A 90 12.62 -16.96 0.46
C ASN A 90 11.68 -17.73 1.39
N ASP A 91 11.24 -17.11 2.49
CA ASP A 91 10.29 -17.73 3.43
C ASP A 91 8.95 -18.07 2.76
N THR A 92 8.45 -17.19 1.88
CA THR A 92 7.22 -17.45 1.12
C THR A 92 7.40 -18.55 0.08
N ASP A 93 8.57 -18.60 -0.58
CA ASP A 93 8.92 -19.62 -1.55
C ASP A 93 9.04 -21.00 -0.88
N ASP A 94 9.65 -21.07 0.30
CA ASP A 94 9.75 -22.32 1.07
C ASP A 94 8.40 -22.79 1.59
N LYS A 95 7.53 -21.87 2.05
CA LYS A 95 6.13 -22.19 2.37
C LYS A 95 5.36 -22.71 1.16
N LEU A 96 5.55 -22.09 0.00
CA LEU A 96 4.92 -22.52 -1.25
C LEU A 96 5.40 -23.92 -1.66
N LYS A 97 6.71 -24.18 -1.62
CA LYS A 97 7.28 -25.52 -1.88
C LYS A 97 6.70 -26.56 -0.92
N SER A 98 6.62 -26.25 0.37
CA SER A 98 6.03 -27.15 1.36
C SER A 98 4.55 -27.44 1.09
N ALA A 99 3.78 -26.43 0.69
CA ALA A 99 2.36 -26.60 0.35
C ALA A 99 2.16 -27.44 -0.93
N ILE A 100 3.02 -27.24 -1.94
CA ILE A 100 3.03 -28.05 -3.17
C ILE A 100 3.33 -29.51 -2.82
N LEU A 101 4.36 -29.77 -2.02
CA LEU A 101 4.73 -31.12 -1.61
C LEU A 101 3.62 -31.82 -0.82
N LEU A 102 2.95 -31.10 0.08
CA LEU A 102 1.82 -31.64 0.84
C LEU A 102 0.66 -32.01 -0.09
N ASN A 103 0.32 -31.16 -1.05
CA ASN A 103 -0.75 -31.41 -2.01
C ASN A 103 -0.41 -32.58 -2.94
N GLU A 104 0.85 -32.68 -3.38
CA GLU A 104 1.34 -33.82 -4.15
C GLU A 104 1.20 -35.12 -3.35
N THR A 105 1.65 -35.12 -2.08
CA THR A 105 1.53 -36.26 -1.18
C THR A 105 0.06 -36.66 -0.99
N LEU A 106 -0.83 -35.69 -0.74
CA LEU A 106 -2.26 -35.94 -0.58
C LEU A 106 -2.88 -36.51 -1.86
N SER A 107 -2.51 -35.96 -3.03
CA SER A 107 -2.95 -36.48 -4.33
C SER A 107 -2.48 -37.91 -4.56
N THR A 108 -1.24 -38.26 -4.18
CA THR A 108 -0.74 -39.63 -4.27
C THR A 108 -1.51 -40.58 -3.36
N VAL A 109 -1.80 -40.19 -2.11
CA VAL A 109 -2.57 -41.01 -1.17
C VAL A 109 -3.99 -41.26 -1.66
N TYR A 110 -4.69 -40.23 -2.17
CA TYR A 110 -6.04 -40.42 -2.71
C TYR A 110 -6.03 -41.30 -3.97
N LYS A 111 -5.04 -41.15 -4.85
CA LYS A 111 -4.89 -42.03 -6.02
C LYS A 111 -4.66 -43.48 -5.60
N GLU A 112 -3.76 -43.72 -4.64
CA GLU A 112 -3.50 -45.06 -4.10
C GLU A 112 -4.75 -45.67 -3.44
N GLN A 113 -5.53 -44.87 -2.70
CA GLN A 113 -6.77 -45.31 -2.09
C GLN A 113 -7.81 -45.72 -3.14
N ILE A 114 -7.98 -44.94 -4.21
CA ILE A 114 -8.88 -45.28 -5.33
C ILE A 114 -8.46 -46.60 -5.96
N VAL A 115 -7.16 -46.75 -6.29
CA VAL A 115 -6.63 -47.98 -6.91
C VAL A 115 -6.82 -49.19 -6.00
N SER A 116 -6.61 -49.05 -4.68
CA SER A 116 -6.85 -50.12 -3.71
C SER A 116 -8.32 -50.54 -3.69
N MET A 117 -9.24 -49.58 -3.65
CA MET A 117 -10.68 -49.84 -3.67
C MET A 117 -11.12 -50.52 -4.97
N GLU A 118 -10.62 -50.06 -6.11
CA GLU A 118 -10.87 -50.70 -7.41
C GLU A 118 -10.39 -52.15 -7.42
N SER A 119 -9.20 -52.44 -6.89
CA SER A 119 -8.66 -53.80 -6.78
C SER A 119 -9.54 -54.71 -5.91
N ASP A 120 -10.05 -54.20 -4.79
CA ASP A 120 -10.93 -54.98 -3.90
C ASP A 120 -12.32 -55.22 -4.50
N TYR A 121 -12.86 -54.24 -5.24
CA TYR A 121 -14.09 -54.45 -6.03
C TYR A 121 -13.87 -55.48 -7.14
N GLU A 122 -12.74 -55.44 -7.85
CA GLU A 122 -12.41 -56.44 -8.87
C GLU A 122 -12.31 -57.84 -8.27
N ARG A 123 -11.67 -58.00 -7.11
CA ARG A 123 -11.60 -59.29 -6.38
C ARG A 123 -12.99 -59.78 -6.00
N SER A 124 -13.82 -58.91 -5.44
CA SER A 124 -15.20 -59.25 -5.03
C SER A 124 -16.08 -59.64 -6.22
N ILE A 125 -15.94 -58.94 -7.35
CA ILE A 125 -16.62 -59.30 -8.60
C ILE A 125 -16.12 -60.66 -9.11
N SER A 126 -14.80 -60.92 -9.03
CA SER A 126 -14.22 -62.19 -9.46
C SER A 126 -14.72 -63.35 -8.59
N THR A 127 -14.81 -63.20 -7.27
CA THR A 127 -15.35 -64.23 -6.37
C THR A 127 -16.83 -64.50 -6.66
N LEU A 128 -17.65 -63.45 -6.80
CA LEU A 128 -19.07 -63.60 -7.12
C LEU A 128 -19.30 -64.26 -8.49
N LYS A 129 -18.47 -63.93 -9.49
CA LYS A 129 -18.50 -64.61 -10.79
C LYS A 129 -18.17 -66.09 -10.67
N ASN A 130 -17.16 -66.45 -9.87
CA ASN A 130 -16.80 -67.85 -9.63
C ASN A 130 -17.92 -68.60 -8.91
N GLU A 131 -18.53 -68.01 -7.88
CA GLU A 131 -19.68 -68.60 -7.18
C GLU A 131 -20.87 -68.81 -8.12
N LEU A 132 -21.21 -67.82 -8.94
CA LEU A 132 -22.26 -67.93 -9.95
C LEU A 132 -21.95 -69.05 -10.96
N GLU A 133 -20.69 -69.20 -11.37
CA GLU A 133 -20.28 -70.28 -12.27
C GLU A 133 -20.36 -71.65 -11.58
N THR A 134 -19.95 -71.78 -10.32
CA THR A 134 -20.07 -73.04 -9.57
C THR A 134 -21.54 -73.45 -9.37
N THR A 135 -22.41 -72.53 -8.97
CA THR A 135 -23.85 -72.79 -8.83
C THR A 135 -24.50 -73.10 -10.17
N ARG A 136 -24.08 -72.45 -11.26
CA ARG A 136 -24.51 -72.78 -12.62
C ARG A 136 -24.10 -74.22 -13.01
N GLN A 137 -22.89 -74.65 -12.66
CA GLN A 137 -22.43 -76.01 -12.90
C GLN A 137 -23.23 -77.03 -12.08
N GLU A 138 -23.51 -76.75 -10.81
CA GLU A 138 -24.36 -77.60 -9.96
C GLU A 138 -25.78 -77.73 -10.50
N LEU A 139 -26.39 -76.63 -10.96
CA LEU A 139 -27.70 -76.64 -11.61
C LEU A 139 -27.70 -77.51 -12.86
N GLU A 140 -26.67 -77.43 -13.70
CA GLU A 140 -26.56 -78.26 -14.90
C GLU A 140 -26.38 -79.75 -14.53
N GLN A 141 -25.58 -80.06 -13.51
CA GLN A 141 -25.44 -81.44 -13.00
C GLN A 141 -26.77 -82.00 -12.47
N LEU A 142 -27.51 -81.21 -11.67
CA LEU A 142 -28.83 -81.58 -11.17
C LEU A 142 -29.83 -81.78 -12.31
N LYS A 143 -29.80 -80.93 -13.32
CA LYS A 143 -30.63 -81.06 -14.52
C LYS A 143 -30.37 -82.37 -15.26
N ILE A 144 -29.10 -82.69 -15.52
CA ILE A 144 -28.70 -83.98 -16.12
C ILE A 144 -29.19 -85.14 -15.26
N ARG A 145 -29.09 -85.04 -13.93
CA ARG A 145 -29.57 -86.08 -13.01
C ARG A 145 -31.09 -86.27 -13.07
N ILE A 146 -31.85 -85.18 -13.13
CA ILE A 146 -33.31 -85.21 -13.29
C ILE A 146 -33.69 -85.86 -14.62
N ASP A 147 -33.02 -85.52 -15.72
CA ASP A 147 -33.28 -86.09 -17.03
C ASP A 147 -32.95 -87.59 -17.08
N LEU A 148 -31.86 -88.03 -16.44
CA LEU A 148 -31.54 -89.45 -16.29
C LEU A 148 -32.61 -90.19 -15.48
N LEU A 149 -33.08 -89.60 -14.37
CA LEU A 149 -34.15 -90.18 -13.55
C LEU A 149 -35.48 -90.27 -14.33
N ARG A 150 -35.82 -89.26 -15.13
CA ARG A 150 -36.98 -89.29 -16.04
C ARG A 150 -36.85 -90.40 -17.06
N GLN A 151 -35.69 -90.57 -17.67
CA GLN A 151 -35.45 -91.65 -18.63
C GLN A 151 -35.61 -93.03 -17.97
N THR A 152 -35.05 -93.23 -16.77
CA THR A 152 -35.25 -94.48 -16.02
C THR A 152 -36.70 -94.73 -15.60
N ASN A 153 -37.47 -93.68 -15.28
CA ASN A 153 -38.90 -93.82 -14.99
C ASN A 153 -39.72 -94.17 -16.24
N ILE A 154 -39.38 -93.60 -17.40
CA ILE A 154 -39.98 -93.97 -18.69
C ILE A 154 -39.66 -95.44 -19.04
N ASP A 155 -38.45 -95.90 -18.75
CA ASP A 155 -38.04 -97.29 -18.97
C ASP A 155 -38.71 -98.26 -17.97
N ASN A 156 -39.00 -97.81 -16.74
CA ASN A 156 -39.82 -98.55 -15.77
C ASN A 156 -41.31 -98.59 -16.16
N GLU A 157 -41.87 -97.51 -16.72
CA GLU A 157 -43.25 -97.47 -17.25
C GLU A 157 -43.43 -98.40 -18.47
N LYS A 158 -42.38 -98.62 -19.29
CA LYS A 158 -42.43 -99.56 -20.42
C LYS A 158 -42.49 -101.04 -20.02
N LEU A 159 -42.25 -101.39 -18.76
CA LEU A 159 -42.40 -102.75 -18.21
C LEU A 159 -43.80 -103.01 -17.63
N THR A 160 -44.65 -101.99 -17.52
CA THR A 160 -46.05 -102.10 -17.07
C THR A 160 -47.00 -101.56 -18.14
N SER A 161 -47.22 -102.40 -19.16
CA SER A 161 -48.35 -102.45 -20.10
C SER A 161 -49.28 -101.22 -20.28
N ASN A 162 -49.41 -100.82 -21.55
CA ASN A 162 -50.66 -100.61 -22.29
C ASN A 162 -51.86 -99.97 -21.54
N THR A 163 -52.20 -98.72 -21.86
CA THR A 163 -53.49 -98.38 -22.52
C THR A 163 -53.38 -96.99 -23.16
N GLU A 164 -53.56 -96.93 -24.49
CA GLU A 164 -53.79 -95.73 -25.30
C GLU A 164 -55.20 -95.15 -24.97
N SER A 165 -55.64 -93.92 -25.22
CA SER A 165 -55.29 -92.94 -26.26
C SER A 165 -56.02 -91.61 -25.97
N SER A 166 -55.37 -90.48 -26.31
CA SER A 166 -55.88 -89.36 -27.14
C SER A 166 -57.22 -88.66 -26.81
N GLN A 167 -57.26 -87.32 -26.64
CA GLN A 167 -57.23 -86.28 -27.70
C GLN A 167 -57.62 -84.86 -27.19
N ILE A 168 -56.98 -83.84 -27.80
CA ILE A 168 -57.47 -82.48 -28.17
C ILE A 168 -57.80 -81.46 -27.05
N GLY A 169 -56.89 -80.49 -26.88
CA GLY A 169 -57.03 -79.16 -27.51
C GLY A 169 -58.13 -78.20 -27.04
N ILE A 170 -57.64 -77.02 -26.59
CA ILE A 170 -58.27 -75.68 -26.55
C ILE A 170 -59.17 -75.40 -25.31
N ASN A 171 -58.65 -74.61 -24.34
CA ASN A 171 -59.21 -73.27 -24.07
C ASN A 171 -58.39 -72.47 -23.04
N ASN A 172 -58.09 -71.23 -23.43
CA ASN A 172 -57.69 -70.13 -22.57
C ASN A 172 -58.91 -69.62 -21.77
N HIS A 173 -58.74 -69.36 -20.47
CA HIS A 173 -59.07 -68.10 -19.76
C HIS A 173 -59.32 -68.26 -18.25
N SER A 174 -58.91 -67.22 -17.51
CA SER A 174 -59.14 -66.88 -16.09
C SER A 174 -58.26 -67.60 -15.05
N ASN A 175 -57.63 -66.95 -14.05
CA ASN A 175 -57.73 -65.56 -13.57
C ASN A 175 -56.69 -65.29 -12.43
N ARG A 176 -56.21 -64.04 -12.33
CA ARG A 176 -55.72 -63.29 -11.13
C ARG A 176 -54.34 -63.65 -10.56
N ASP A 177 -53.45 -62.73 -10.15
CA ASP A 177 -53.52 -61.29 -9.87
C ASP A 177 -52.16 -60.68 -10.28
N ASP A 178 -52.16 -59.59 -11.06
CA ASP A 178 -51.02 -58.68 -11.19
C ASP A 178 -51.58 -57.26 -11.25
N THR A 179 -51.15 -56.43 -10.30
CA THR A 179 -51.70 -55.09 -10.05
C THR A 179 -50.63 -54.03 -10.29
N LEU A 180 -51.02 -53.02 -11.08
CA LEU A 180 -50.49 -51.64 -11.16
C LEU A 180 -49.20 -51.47 -12.01
N ALA A 181 -49.28 -51.13 -13.31
CA ALA A 181 -49.65 -49.85 -13.92
C ALA A 181 -48.75 -48.66 -13.54
N CYS A 182 -47.93 -48.17 -14.49
CA CYS A 182 -48.08 -46.84 -15.12
C CYS A 182 -46.88 -46.55 -16.05
N SER A 183 -47.19 -46.17 -17.29
CA SER A 183 -46.25 -45.60 -18.26
C SER A 183 -46.03 -44.10 -17.99
N THR A 184 -44.94 -43.58 -18.56
CA THR A 184 -44.68 -42.18 -18.97
C THR A 184 -44.45 -41.13 -17.88
N CYS A 185 -43.21 -40.62 -17.83
CA CYS A 185 -42.76 -39.21 -17.69
C CYS A 185 -41.22 -39.26 -17.88
N GLU A 186 -40.66 -38.81 -19.00
CA GLU A 186 -40.21 -37.45 -19.31
C GLU A 186 -38.69 -37.26 -19.12
N ARG A 187 -38.11 -36.65 -20.14
CA ARG A 187 -36.74 -36.17 -20.19
C ARG A 187 -36.61 -34.95 -19.29
N GLN A 188 -35.60 -34.91 -18.43
CA GLN A 188 -34.71 -33.73 -18.27
C GLN A 188 -33.61 -34.05 -17.27
N GLN A 189 -32.36 -33.85 -17.68
CA GLN A 189 -31.30 -33.35 -16.82
C GLN A 189 -30.21 -32.79 -17.74
N GLY A 190 -30.22 -31.47 -17.84
CA GLY A 190 -29.15 -30.67 -18.39
C GLY A 190 -29.22 -29.33 -17.69
N GLU A 191 -28.33 -29.14 -16.72
CA GLU A 191 -27.81 -27.87 -16.17
C GLU A 191 -26.47 -28.30 -15.52
N GLU A 192 -25.33 -28.25 -16.20
CA GLU A 192 -24.54 -27.06 -16.57
C GLU A 192 -24.23 -26.19 -15.33
N PHE A 193 -23.02 -26.39 -14.84
CA PHE A 193 -22.35 -25.58 -13.82
C PHE A 193 -21.72 -24.39 -14.55
N ASP A 194 -22.26 -23.19 -14.33
CA ASP A 194 -21.62 -21.94 -14.76
C ASP A 194 -21.26 -21.08 -13.55
N SER A 195 -20.00 -20.66 -13.55
CA SER A 195 -19.46 -19.65 -12.64
C SER A 195 -19.89 -18.26 -13.09
N ALA A 196 -20.38 -17.41 -12.17
CA ALA A 196 -19.96 -16.00 -12.06
C ALA A 196 -20.75 -15.24 -10.99
N SER A 197 -19.97 -14.52 -10.18
CA SER A 197 -20.23 -13.22 -9.58
C SER A 197 -21.41 -12.42 -10.17
N VAL A 198 -22.28 -11.86 -9.33
CA VAL A 198 -22.53 -10.41 -9.29
C VAL A 198 -23.20 -10.01 -7.96
N GLU A 199 -22.64 -8.94 -7.46
CA GLU A 199 -22.84 -8.14 -6.26
C GLU A 199 -24.21 -7.42 -6.21
N HIS A 200 -24.47 -6.86 -5.02
CA HIS A 200 -25.29 -5.68 -4.71
C HIS A 200 -26.78 -5.80 -4.29
N GLN A 201 -26.97 -5.33 -3.05
CA GLN A 201 -28.04 -4.46 -2.50
C GLN A 201 -28.97 -5.06 -1.44
N LEU A 202 -28.55 -4.83 -0.19
CA LEU A 202 -29.32 -4.11 0.86
C LEU A 202 -30.82 -4.39 0.93
N SER A 203 -31.26 -5.02 2.03
CA SER A 203 -32.21 -4.35 2.94
C SER A 203 -32.43 -5.13 4.25
N HIS A 204 -32.36 -4.36 5.34
CA HIS A 204 -33.07 -4.54 6.60
C HIS A 204 -32.70 -5.67 7.57
N ILE A 205 -31.73 -5.31 8.40
CA ILE A 205 -31.59 -5.71 9.81
C ILE A 205 -32.80 -5.19 10.63
N PRO A 206 -33.25 -5.95 11.65
CA PRO A 206 -33.41 -5.34 12.96
C PRO A 206 -32.61 -6.11 14.02
N MET A 207 -31.64 -5.40 14.59
CA MET A 207 -30.93 -5.77 15.81
C MET A 207 -31.94 -5.76 16.96
N LYS A 208 -32.04 -6.88 17.67
CA LYS A 208 -32.50 -6.86 19.05
C LYS A 208 -31.28 -6.77 19.95
N THR A 209 -31.17 -5.62 20.60
CA THR A 209 -30.28 -5.35 21.73
C THR A 209 -30.59 -6.34 22.85
N LEU A 210 -29.60 -7.12 23.27
CA LEU A 210 -29.68 -7.90 24.50
C LEU A 210 -29.03 -7.08 25.60
N ASP A 211 -29.86 -6.38 26.35
CA ASP A 211 -29.47 -5.72 27.59
C ASP A 211 -29.18 -6.77 28.67
N ASN A 212 -28.04 -6.59 29.32
CA ASN A 212 -27.68 -7.23 30.58
C ASN A 212 -28.78 -7.03 31.62
N ALA A 213 -29.39 -8.12 32.09
CA ALA A 213 -30.12 -8.15 33.34
C ALA A 213 -29.66 -9.34 34.18
N SER A 214 -29.08 -9.01 35.34
CA SER A 214 -28.89 -9.89 36.47
C SER A 214 -30.20 -10.58 36.85
N ILE A 215 -30.16 -11.90 37.04
CA ILE A 215 -31.12 -12.59 37.91
C ILE A 215 -30.33 -13.54 38.81
N ASP A 216 -30.28 -13.14 40.06
CA ASP A 216 -29.88 -13.93 41.21
C ASP A 216 -31.02 -14.86 41.64
N THR A 217 -30.63 -16.06 42.08
CA THR A 217 -31.23 -16.87 43.14
C THR A 217 -32.55 -17.65 42.96
N SER A 218 -32.42 -18.95 43.25
CA SER A 218 -33.33 -19.83 44.00
C SER A 218 -34.56 -20.42 43.30
N SER A 219 -34.42 -21.70 42.90
CA SER A 219 -35.50 -22.68 43.05
C SER A 219 -34.94 -24.07 43.41
N THR A 220 -35.17 -24.42 44.67
CA THR A 220 -35.55 -25.74 45.20
C THR A 220 -35.24 -26.97 44.34
N VAL A 221 -34.22 -27.72 44.77
CA VAL A 221 -34.05 -29.15 44.48
C VAL A 221 -35.13 -29.91 45.26
N GLU A 222 -36.23 -30.25 44.59
CA GLU A 222 -37.19 -31.24 45.09
C GLU A 222 -36.71 -32.65 44.70
N ASN A 223 -36.24 -33.38 45.70
CA ASN A 223 -35.87 -34.79 45.63
C ASN A 223 -37.12 -35.65 45.53
N ASN A 224 -37.55 -35.99 44.32
CA ASN A 224 -38.61 -36.98 44.11
C ASN A 224 -37.97 -38.37 43.97
N THR A 225 -37.78 -39.02 45.12
CA THR A 225 -37.46 -40.45 45.22
C THR A 225 -38.73 -41.26 45.02
N THR A 226 -39.09 -41.55 43.77
CA THR A 226 -40.16 -42.50 43.48
C THR A 226 -39.59 -43.92 43.42
N THR A 227 -39.69 -44.61 44.54
CA THR A 227 -39.58 -46.08 44.61
C THR A 227 -40.65 -46.73 43.73
N LEU A 228 -40.25 -47.48 42.71
CA LEU A 228 -41.11 -48.52 42.12
C LEU A 228 -40.29 -49.78 41.89
N SER A 229 -40.48 -50.75 42.78
CA SER A 229 -40.06 -52.13 42.58
C SER A 229 -41.01 -52.84 41.62
N SER A 230 -40.44 -53.80 40.88
CA SER A 230 -41.11 -54.95 40.24
C SER A 230 -42.10 -54.65 39.10
N THR A 231 -41.60 -54.66 37.86
CA THR A 231 -41.69 -55.78 36.88
C THR A 231 -41.34 -55.24 35.50
N ASN A 232 -40.16 -55.58 34.98
CA ASN A 232 -39.71 -55.60 33.57
C ASN A 232 -38.24 -55.15 33.48
N ASP A 233 -37.30 -56.07 33.71
CA ASP A 233 -35.85 -55.84 33.55
C ASP A 233 -35.46 -55.38 32.14
N LYS A 234 -36.32 -55.56 31.13
CA LYS A 234 -36.08 -55.07 29.76
C LYS A 234 -36.50 -53.62 29.52
N SER A 235 -37.30 -53.00 30.39
CA SER A 235 -37.86 -51.65 30.16
C SER A 235 -36.99 -50.52 30.71
N LEU A 236 -36.22 -50.79 31.77
CA LEU A 236 -35.27 -49.84 32.35
C LEU A 236 -33.99 -49.76 31.51
N ASP A 237 -33.55 -50.89 30.95
CA ASP A 237 -32.40 -51.00 30.06
C ASP A 237 -32.60 -50.16 28.78
N ILE A 238 -33.79 -50.26 28.16
CA ILE A 238 -34.19 -49.45 27.00
C ILE A 238 -34.25 -47.94 27.33
N SER A 239 -34.62 -47.56 28.56
CA SER A 239 -34.67 -46.14 28.95
C SER A 239 -33.28 -45.56 29.24
N PHE A 240 -32.39 -46.35 29.84
CA PHE A 240 -31.01 -45.94 30.10
C PHE A 240 -30.22 -45.79 28.80
N GLU A 241 -30.35 -46.76 27.88
CA GLU A 241 -29.70 -46.71 26.56
C GLU A 241 -30.22 -45.52 25.72
N LYS A 242 -31.50 -45.16 25.85
CA LYS A 242 -32.05 -43.96 25.20
C LYS A 242 -31.54 -42.66 25.79
N ILE A 243 -31.33 -42.59 27.11
CA ILE A 243 -30.74 -41.41 27.78
C ILE A 243 -29.26 -41.28 27.40
N GLU A 244 -28.53 -42.39 27.33
CA GLU A 244 -27.12 -42.39 26.96
C GLU A 244 -26.92 -42.03 25.49
N PHE A 245 -27.80 -42.50 24.59
CA PHE A 245 -27.83 -42.08 23.19
C PHE A 245 -28.11 -40.58 23.04
N GLU A 246 -29.08 -40.03 23.79
CA GLU A 246 -29.38 -38.59 23.73
C GLU A 246 -28.25 -37.75 24.34
N ARG A 247 -27.58 -38.24 25.39
CA ARG A 247 -26.37 -37.61 25.95
C ARG A 247 -25.25 -37.58 24.92
N GLN A 248 -24.98 -38.70 24.25
CA GLN A 248 -23.96 -38.79 23.21
C GLN A 248 -24.27 -37.85 22.04
N ARG A 249 -25.53 -37.80 21.60
CA ARG A 249 -25.99 -36.88 20.56
C ARG A 249 -25.79 -35.41 20.95
N LEU A 250 -26.12 -35.04 22.20
CA LEU A 250 -25.89 -33.69 22.73
C LEU A 250 -24.40 -33.36 22.82
N GLU A 251 -23.54 -34.33 23.15
CA GLU A 251 -22.09 -34.14 23.18
C GLU A 251 -21.51 -33.92 21.77
N GLU A 252 -22.01 -34.65 20.78
CA GLU A 252 -21.65 -34.45 19.37
C GLU A 252 -22.15 -33.09 18.83
N GLU A 253 -23.36 -32.67 19.20
CA GLU A 253 -23.91 -31.35 18.86
C GLU A 253 -23.13 -30.22 19.55
N LEU A 254 -22.74 -30.40 20.81
CA LEU A 254 -21.89 -29.44 21.53
C LEU A 254 -20.49 -29.37 20.90
N HIS A 255 -19.92 -30.51 20.53
CA HIS A 255 -18.62 -30.57 19.89
C HIS A 255 -18.63 -29.88 18.52
N THR A 256 -19.64 -30.15 17.69
CA THR A 256 -19.78 -29.52 16.36
C THR A 256 -20.03 -28.01 16.48
N THR A 257 -20.92 -27.58 17.37
CA THR A 257 -21.16 -26.14 17.61
C THR A 257 -19.91 -25.42 18.12
N LYS A 258 -19.09 -26.08 18.96
CA LYS A 258 -17.82 -25.53 19.43
C LYS A 258 -16.81 -25.36 18.30
N ILE A 259 -16.72 -26.33 17.37
CA ILE A 259 -15.87 -26.19 16.18
C ILE A 259 -16.34 -25.01 15.33
N HIS A 260 -17.64 -24.94 15.02
CA HIS A 260 -18.19 -23.82 14.23
C HIS A 260 -17.96 -22.46 14.89
N LEU A 261 -18.03 -22.38 16.22
CA LEU A 261 -17.72 -21.16 16.95
C LEU A 261 -16.24 -20.76 16.78
N LEU A 262 -15.32 -21.72 16.84
CA LEU A 262 -13.90 -21.46 16.65
C LEU A 262 -13.59 -21.01 15.22
N ASP A 263 -14.16 -21.69 14.23
CA ASP A 263 -13.98 -21.33 12.81
C ASP A 263 -14.52 -19.92 12.52
N THR A 264 -15.70 -19.58 13.05
CA THR A 264 -16.28 -18.24 12.88
C THR A 264 -15.50 -17.16 13.62
N ALA A 265 -14.92 -17.47 14.79
CA ALA A 265 -14.04 -16.56 15.50
C ALA A 265 -12.72 -16.32 14.74
N GLU A 266 -12.17 -17.35 14.10
CA GLU A 266 -10.98 -17.23 13.25
C GLU A 266 -11.26 -16.36 12.02
N LEU A 267 -12.37 -16.61 11.31
CA LEU A 267 -12.81 -15.79 10.18
C LEU A 267 -13.07 -14.34 10.58
N LEU A 268 -13.66 -14.10 11.76
CA LEU A 268 -13.86 -12.75 12.27
C LEU A 268 -12.53 -12.06 12.53
N ASN A 269 -11.58 -12.73 13.19
CA ASN A 269 -10.25 -12.18 13.44
C ASN A 269 -9.48 -11.89 12.14
N GLU A 270 -9.57 -12.78 11.14
CA GLU A 270 -8.98 -12.54 9.81
C GLU A 270 -9.63 -11.32 9.13
N SER A 271 -10.95 -11.19 9.23
CA SER A 271 -11.69 -10.04 8.71
C SER A 271 -11.30 -8.73 9.39
N GLU A 272 -11.18 -8.72 10.73
CA GLU A 272 -10.74 -7.57 11.52
C GLU A 272 -9.31 -7.16 11.15
N LEU A 273 -8.39 -8.11 11.00
CA LEU A 273 -7.02 -7.85 10.56
C LEU A 273 -6.98 -7.24 9.16
N ASN A 274 -7.76 -7.79 8.23
CA ASN A 274 -7.83 -7.27 6.87
C ASN A 274 -8.42 -5.86 6.83
N ASN A 275 -9.45 -5.59 7.65
CA ASN A 275 -10.05 -4.27 7.77
C ASN A 275 -9.02 -3.25 8.29
N ALA A 276 -8.28 -3.58 9.36
CA ALA A 276 -7.21 -2.74 9.87
C ALA A 276 -6.13 -2.43 8.82
N ARG A 277 -5.78 -3.42 7.98
CA ARG A 277 -4.84 -3.24 6.87
C ARG A 277 -5.41 -2.33 5.77
N LEU A 278 -6.70 -2.44 5.45
CA LEU A 278 -7.38 -1.57 4.50
C LEU A 278 -7.42 -0.12 5.00
N ASP A 279 -7.72 0.09 6.28
CA ASP A 279 -7.71 1.42 6.89
C ASP A 279 -6.34 2.09 6.85
N GLN A 280 -5.28 1.31 7.08
CA GLN A 280 -3.91 1.79 6.92
C GLN A 280 -3.62 2.20 5.47
N GLN A 281 -4.02 1.38 4.49
CA GLN A 281 -3.85 1.72 3.07
C GLN A 281 -4.64 2.97 2.69
N VAL A 282 -5.88 3.11 3.16
CA VAL A 282 -6.71 4.32 2.93
C VAL A 282 -6.02 5.56 3.50
N THR A 283 -5.43 5.45 4.69
CA THR A 283 -4.72 6.57 5.33
C THR A 283 -3.48 6.96 4.53
N LEU A 284 -2.66 5.98 4.11
CA LEU A 284 -1.48 6.22 3.28
C LEU A 284 -1.84 6.84 1.93
N LEU A 285 -2.88 6.33 1.27
CA LEU A 285 -3.35 6.88 -0.01
C LEU A 285 -3.86 8.31 0.14
N LYS A 286 -4.61 8.61 1.21
CA LYS A 286 -5.05 9.99 1.50
C LYS A 286 -3.87 10.94 1.70
N ASP A 287 -2.84 10.51 2.43
CA ASP A 287 -1.65 11.34 2.64
C ASP A 287 -0.83 11.52 1.37
N GLU A 288 -0.76 10.49 0.53
CA GLU A 288 -0.12 10.57 -0.79
C GLU A 288 -0.86 11.53 -1.73
N ILE A 289 -2.20 11.46 -1.79
CA ILE A 289 -3.02 12.41 -2.55
C ILE A 289 -2.73 13.85 -2.10
N ARG A 290 -2.79 14.11 -0.78
CA ARG A 290 -2.48 15.45 -0.24
C ARG A 290 -1.07 15.91 -0.56
N ARG A 291 -0.11 14.99 -0.65
CA ARG A 291 1.28 15.29 -1.02
C ARG A 291 1.37 15.66 -2.50
N ILE A 292 0.74 14.88 -3.36
CA ILE A 292 0.69 15.11 -4.80
C ILE A 292 -0.01 16.44 -5.11
N GLU A 293 -1.15 16.73 -4.48
CA GLU A 293 -1.87 18.00 -4.61
C GLU A 293 -0.97 19.18 -4.28
N ARG A 294 -0.32 19.19 -3.11
CA ARG A 294 0.62 20.25 -2.74
C ARG A 294 1.80 20.38 -3.71
N ASN A 295 2.28 19.27 -4.25
CA ASN A 295 3.36 19.30 -5.23
C ASN A 295 2.87 19.84 -6.59
N MET A 296 1.63 19.54 -6.97
CA MET A 296 0.98 20.07 -8.17
C MET A 296 0.76 21.58 -8.03
N ASP A 297 0.25 22.05 -6.88
CA ASP A 297 0.11 23.48 -6.58
C ASP A 297 1.46 24.21 -6.66
N ARG A 298 2.53 23.58 -6.14
CA ARG A 298 3.89 24.12 -6.26
C ARG A 298 4.33 24.16 -7.72
N ALA A 299 4.12 23.11 -8.50
CA ALA A 299 4.48 23.07 -9.92
C ALA A 299 3.72 24.13 -10.73
N GLU A 300 2.42 24.32 -10.46
CA GLU A 300 1.60 25.37 -11.04
C GLU A 300 2.10 26.76 -10.64
N SER A 301 2.44 26.96 -9.36
CA SER A 301 3.03 28.22 -8.89
C SER A 301 4.38 28.52 -9.55
N ILE A 302 5.21 27.50 -9.78
CA ILE A 302 6.50 27.63 -10.47
C ILE A 302 6.29 27.98 -11.94
N SER A 303 5.34 27.34 -12.62
CA SER A 303 4.99 27.67 -14.01
C SER A 303 4.42 29.08 -14.13
N SER A 304 3.56 29.48 -13.18
CA SER A 304 3.03 30.84 -13.09
C SER A 304 4.14 31.86 -12.83
N LEU A 305 5.13 31.53 -12.00
CA LEU A 305 6.30 32.37 -11.74
C LEU A 305 7.22 32.48 -12.95
N GLU A 306 7.36 31.41 -13.73
CA GLU A 306 8.09 31.44 -15.00
C GLU A 306 7.39 32.35 -16.02
N TYR A 307 6.06 32.26 -16.13
CA TYR A 307 5.27 33.19 -16.95
C TYR A 307 5.47 34.63 -16.46
N LEU A 308 5.33 34.88 -15.16
CA LEU A 308 5.54 36.19 -14.56
C LEU A 308 6.95 36.73 -14.83
N LYS A 309 8.00 35.90 -14.72
CA LYS A 309 9.38 36.25 -15.09
C LYS A 309 9.43 36.77 -16.53
N ASN A 310 8.80 36.06 -17.47
CA ASN A 310 8.78 36.47 -18.87
C ASN A 310 8.04 37.79 -19.09
N ILE A 311 6.93 38.02 -18.36
CA ILE A 311 6.19 39.29 -18.42
C ILE A 311 7.00 40.44 -17.81
N ILE A 312 7.68 40.24 -16.68
CA ILE A 312 8.57 41.24 -16.07
C ILE A 312 9.72 41.58 -17.01
N VAL A 313 10.38 40.57 -17.60
CA VAL A 313 11.47 40.78 -18.56
C VAL A 313 10.97 41.58 -19.78
N LYS A 314 9.80 41.23 -20.35
CA LYS A 314 9.20 42.00 -21.44
C LYS A 314 8.89 43.44 -21.01
N PHE A 315 8.31 43.63 -19.82
CA PHE A 315 7.98 44.96 -19.31
C PHE A 315 9.22 45.86 -19.15
N LEU A 316 10.35 45.29 -18.72
CA LEU A 316 11.61 46.02 -18.58
C LEU A 316 12.29 46.32 -19.93
N VAL A 317 12.22 45.39 -20.90
CA VAL A 317 12.95 45.48 -22.18
C VAL A 317 12.20 46.27 -23.25
N LEU A 318 10.87 46.18 -23.29
CA LEU A 318 10.06 46.86 -24.31
C LEU A 318 10.26 48.38 -24.24
N LYS A 319 10.37 49.07 -25.38
CA LYS A 319 10.52 50.53 -25.40
C LYS A 319 9.21 51.28 -25.65
N SER A 320 8.22 50.59 -26.23
CA SER A 320 6.89 51.12 -26.52
C SER A 320 6.08 51.28 -25.24
N THR A 321 5.61 52.50 -24.95
CA THR A 321 4.75 52.77 -23.78
C THR A 321 3.41 52.02 -23.86
N ASP A 322 2.81 51.92 -25.04
CA ASP A 322 1.53 51.25 -25.22
C ASP A 322 1.60 49.74 -24.88
N GLU A 323 2.63 49.06 -25.37
CA GLU A 323 2.86 47.64 -25.06
C GLU A 323 3.17 47.42 -23.57
N ARG A 324 3.88 48.34 -22.91
CA ARG A 324 4.09 48.27 -21.46
C ARG A 324 2.79 48.43 -20.68
N LEU A 325 1.93 49.38 -21.06
CA LEU A 325 0.64 49.60 -20.42
C LEU A 325 -0.27 48.36 -20.54
N GLN A 326 -0.19 47.63 -21.67
CA GLN A 326 -0.93 46.37 -21.86
C GLN A 326 -0.46 45.23 -20.94
N LEU A 327 0.80 45.25 -20.49
CA LEU A 327 1.33 44.26 -19.55
C LEU A 327 0.97 44.55 -18.08
N ILE A 328 0.57 45.79 -17.75
CA ILE A 328 0.24 46.19 -16.36
C ILE A 328 -0.94 45.39 -15.80
N PRO A 329 -2.08 45.22 -16.50
CA PRO A 329 -3.18 44.39 -16.00
C PRO A 329 -2.75 42.95 -15.67
N VAL A 330 -1.84 42.38 -16.45
CA VAL A 330 -1.31 41.02 -16.23
C VAL A 330 -0.40 40.98 -14.99
N LEU A 331 0.42 42.00 -14.78
CA LEU A 331 1.25 42.13 -13.58
C LEU A 331 0.39 42.33 -12.33
N VAL A 332 -0.67 43.16 -12.42
CA VAL A 332 -1.61 43.40 -11.32
C VAL A 332 -2.31 42.12 -10.90
N THR A 333 -2.77 41.29 -11.84
CA THR A 333 -3.44 40.02 -11.51
C THR A 333 -2.48 38.96 -10.97
N MET A 334 -1.29 38.82 -11.57
CA MET A 334 -0.31 37.80 -11.16
C MET A 334 0.37 38.12 -9.83
N LEU A 335 0.61 39.40 -9.52
CA LEU A 335 1.25 39.84 -8.27
C LEU A 335 0.25 40.33 -7.22
N LYS A 336 -1.05 40.38 -7.54
CA LYS A 336 -2.12 40.93 -6.67
C LYS A 336 -1.77 42.33 -6.15
N LEU A 337 -1.36 43.20 -7.06
CA LEU A 337 -0.92 44.57 -6.72
C LEU A 337 -2.08 45.41 -6.21
N SER A 338 -1.79 46.30 -5.26
CA SER A 338 -2.73 47.32 -4.80
C SER A 338 -2.95 48.40 -5.88
N PRO A 339 -4.06 49.16 -5.81
CA PRO A 339 -4.31 50.26 -6.75
C PRO A 339 -3.21 51.33 -6.76
N ASP A 340 -2.56 51.55 -5.61
CA ASP A 340 -1.45 52.50 -5.48
C ASP A 340 -0.19 52.01 -6.20
N GLU A 341 0.15 50.72 -6.06
CA GLU A 341 1.27 50.09 -6.78
C GLU A 341 1.00 50.03 -8.29
N GLN A 342 -0.25 49.77 -8.70
CA GLN A 342 -0.66 49.85 -10.10
C GLN A 342 -0.45 51.26 -10.67
N ALA A 343 -0.83 52.31 -9.93
CA ALA A 343 -0.62 53.69 -10.36
C ALA A 343 0.87 54.05 -10.48
N GLN A 344 1.74 53.45 -9.66
CA GLN A 344 3.19 53.58 -9.80
C GLN A 344 3.71 52.92 -11.07
N LEU A 345 3.26 51.70 -11.40
CA LEU A 345 3.65 51.02 -12.64
C LEU A 345 3.22 51.77 -13.90
N VAL A 346 2.00 52.34 -13.90
CA VAL A 346 1.50 53.18 -15.02
C VAL A 346 2.40 54.41 -15.21
N ARG A 347 2.80 55.05 -14.11
CA ARG A 347 3.73 56.19 -14.15
C ARG A 347 5.08 55.80 -14.72
N VAL A 348 5.66 54.67 -14.29
CA VAL A 348 6.95 54.17 -14.79
C VAL A 348 6.88 53.79 -16.28
N ALA A 349 5.78 53.17 -16.72
CA ALA A 349 5.55 52.85 -18.13
C ALA A 349 5.49 54.11 -19.02
N ASN A 350 4.88 55.19 -18.50
CA ASN A 350 4.78 56.47 -19.18
C ASN A 350 6.08 57.31 -19.13
N LEU A 351 6.91 57.14 -18.09
CA LEU A 351 8.18 57.86 -17.95
C LEU A 351 9.28 57.32 -18.87
N SER A 352 9.24 56.04 -19.24
CA SER A 352 10.30 55.43 -20.06
C SER A 352 10.39 55.98 -21.48
N THR A 353 9.32 56.55 -22.04
CA THR A 353 9.34 57.29 -23.32
C THR A 353 10.08 58.61 -23.20
N THR A 354 10.00 59.26 -22.04
CA THR A 354 10.63 60.57 -21.81
C THR A 354 12.15 60.49 -21.66
N PHE A 355 12.70 59.32 -21.33
CA PHE A 355 14.14 59.11 -21.23
C PHE A 355 14.82 59.00 -22.61
N ASP A 356 14.16 58.36 -23.59
CA ASP A 356 14.65 58.28 -24.98
C ASP A 356 14.34 59.55 -25.78
N GLU A 357 13.23 60.28 -25.50
CA GLU A 357 12.98 61.59 -26.12
C GLU A 357 13.96 62.66 -25.61
N ASN A 358 14.31 62.68 -24.31
CA ASN A 358 15.34 63.61 -23.82
C ASN A 358 16.75 63.30 -24.36
N LEU A 359 17.06 62.05 -24.73
CA LEU A 359 18.32 61.72 -25.41
C LEU A 359 18.34 62.24 -26.86
N ARG A 360 17.23 62.12 -27.62
CA ARG A 360 17.11 62.69 -28.98
C ARG A 360 17.03 64.21 -29.00
N SER A 361 16.46 64.82 -27.96
CA SER A 361 16.39 66.28 -27.84
C SER A 361 17.71 66.91 -27.37
N ASN A 362 18.54 66.20 -26.60
CA ASN A 362 19.85 66.71 -26.15
C ASN A 362 20.97 66.62 -27.19
N GLU A 363 20.92 65.69 -28.15
CA GLU A 363 21.89 65.67 -29.27
C GLU A 363 21.78 66.89 -30.21
N SER A 364 20.67 67.63 -30.15
CA SER A 364 20.48 68.84 -30.97
C SER A 364 20.78 70.16 -30.23
N GLN A 365 21.19 70.14 -28.96
CA GLN A 365 21.44 71.38 -28.19
C GLN A 365 22.76 71.44 -27.41
N THR A 366 23.53 70.36 -27.26
CA THR A 366 24.87 70.44 -26.64
C THR A 366 25.99 70.67 -27.64
N ALA A 367 25.95 71.84 -28.29
CA ALA A 367 27.14 72.47 -28.86
C ALA A 367 27.27 73.89 -28.30
N GLN A 368 27.10 74.07 -26.98
CA GLN A 368 27.61 75.23 -26.25
C GLN A 368 27.43 75.06 -24.72
N MET A 369 28.54 75.27 -24.02
CA MET A 369 28.68 75.63 -22.58
C MET A 369 28.79 74.51 -21.52
N THR A 370 30.06 74.27 -21.15
CA THR A 370 30.67 74.25 -19.79
C THR A 370 30.22 73.24 -18.73
N ASN A 371 31.19 72.41 -18.33
CA ASN A 371 31.60 72.02 -16.97
C ASN A 371 30.64 72.40 -15.82
N ASN A 372 30.00 71.41 -15.19
CA ASN A 372 30.14 71.08 -13.76
C ASN A 372 29.19 69.94 -13.36
N ASP A 373 29.60 69.20 -12.31
CA ASP A 373 28.82 68.29 -11.47
C ASP A 373 28.47 66.90 -12.00
N ILE A 374 29.46 66.00 -11.94
CA ILE A 374 29.23 64.55 -11.82
C ILE A 374 28.87 64.26 -10.35
N ASN A 375 27.59 64.31 -10.04
CA ASN A 375 27.02 63.63 -8.88
C ASN A 375 25.69 63.00 -9.31
N SER A 376 25.78 61.80 -9.89
CA SER A 376 24.64 60.91 -10.04
C SER A 376 24.89 59.66 -9.19
N PRO A 377 23.97 59.25 -8.30
CA PRO A 377 24.12 58.07 -7.48
C PRO A 377 24.13 56.82 -8.36
N SER A 378 25.29 56.14 -8.39
CA SER A 378 25.45 54.84 -9.00
C SER A 378 24.55 53.81 -8.29
N TRP A 379 23.94 52.94 -9.09
CA TRP A 379 23.03 51.84 -8.72
C TRP A 379 23.61 50.82 -7.72
N GLY A 380 24.86 50.97 -7.29
CA GLY A 380 25.52 50.09 -6.31
C GLY A 380 24.98 50.19 -4.89
N SER A 381 24.15 51.19 -4.55
CA SER A 381 23.71 51.41 -3.16
C SER A 381 22.54 50.56 -2.69
N TYR A 382 21.87 49.80 -3.59
CA TYR A 382 20.69 48.99 -3.23
C TYR A 382 20.95 47.48 -3.14
N LEU A 383 22.19 47.03 -3.32
CA LEU A 383 22.54 45.60 -3.28
C LEU A 383 23.01 45.10 -1.89
N ASN A 384 22.99 45.95 -0.85
CA ASN A 384 23.42 45.60 0.51
C ASN A 384 22.28 45.60 1.54
N ILE A 385 21.10 45.14 1.15
CA ILE A 385 20.07 44.72 2.10
C ILE A 385 19.42 43.49 1.49
N TRP A 386 19.89 42.29 1.85
CA TRP A 386 19.16 41.03 2.07
C TRP A 386 20.15 39.93 2.41
#